data_AF-A0A6L7XMQ8-F1
#
_entry.id   AF-A0A6L7XMQ8-F1
#
_cell.length_a   1.000
_cell.length_b   1.000
_cell.length_c   1.000
_cell.angle_alpha   90.00
_cell.angle_beta   90.00
_cell.angle_gamma   90.00
#
_symmetry.space_group_name_H-M   'P 1'
#
loop_
_entity.id
_entity.type
_entity.pdbx_description
1 polymer ?
#
loop_
_entity_poly.entity_id
_entity_poly.type
_entity_poly.pdbx_seq_one_letter_code
_entity_poly.pdbx_strand_id
1 'polypeptide(L)'
;HLKKLGLLHVGRGLWSLAPAFDINPQPARQRHLETGVSELSGNAASIEAAIEAAPFFDIKRDHACQMLAQMVSVIESQWRGHCRAAGLTAGGIRQYEGAFEHEETRTAKHLCGVP
;
A
#
# COMPACT_ATOMS: atom_id res chain seq x y z
N HIS A 1 1.92 -1.20 12.20
CA HIS A 1 1.62 -1.30 13.64
C HIS A 1 0.87 -0.05 14.10
N LEU A 2 0.08 -0.14 15.18
CA LEU A 2 -0.80 0.96 15.62
C LEU A 2 -0.07 2.26 15.99
N LYS A 3 1.18 2.19 16.46
CA LYS A 3 1.97 3.41 16.73
C LYS A 3 2.31 4.25 15.48
N LYS A 4 2.02 3.77 14.25
CA LYS A 4 2.14 4.55 13.01
C LYS A 4 0.83 5.27 12.62
N LEU A 5 -0.20 5.19 13.45
CA LEU A 5 -1.45 5.94 13.30
C LEU A 5 -1.44 7.10 14.28
N GLY A 6 -1.53 8.32 13.74
CA GLY A 6 -1.60 9.54 14.54
C GLY A 6 -3.00 10.13 14.52
N LEU A 7 -3.41 10.74 15.63
CA LEU A 7 -4.60 11.58 15.70
C LEU A 7 -4.18 12.99 16.09
N LEU A 8 -4.73 13.98 15.40
CA LEU A 8 -4.52 15.40 15.68
C LEU A 8 -5.75 15.94 16.40
N HIS A 9 -5.54 16.62 17.52
CA HIS A 9 -6.62 17.38 18.16
C HIS A 9 -6.86 18.66 17.35
N VAL A 10 -8.04 18.77 16.75
CA VAL A 10 -8.41 19.88 15.85
C VAL A 10 -9.31 20.91 16.54
N GLY A 11 -9.32 20.90 17.88
CA GLY A 11 -10.10 21.83 18.71
C GLY A 11 -11.48 21.29 19.05
N ARG A 12 -12.14 21.93 20.05
CA ARG A 12 -13.49 21.59 20.51
C ARG A 12 -13.69 20.10 20.90
N GLY A 13 -12.63 19.44 21.36
CA GLY A 13 -12.66 18.02 21.70
C GLY A 13 -12.73 17.08 20.48
N LEU A 14 -12.54 17.61 19.27
CA LEU A 14 -12.55 16.84 18.04
C LEU A 14 -11.15 16.38 17.65
N TRP A 15 -11.11 15.26 16.96
CA TRP A 15 -9.88 14.61 16.48
C TRP A 15 -9.99 14.31 14.99
N SER A 16 -8.89 14.46 14.28
CA SER A 16 -8.74 14.06 12.87
C SER A 16 -7.59 13.07 12.74
N LEU A 17 -7.62 12.23 11.71
CA LEU A 17 -6.46 11.43 11.34
C LEU A 17 -5.30 12.35 10.96
N ALA A 18 -4.10 12.06 11.47
CA ALA A 18 -2.89 12.73 11.02
C ALA A 18 -2.52 12.28 9.60
N PRO A 19 -1.79 13.10 8.82
CA PRO A 19 -1.17 12.62 7.58
C PRO A 19 -0.35 11.35 7.82
N ALA A 20 -0.32 10.44 6.86
CA ALA A 20 0.46 9.22 6.98
C ALA A 20 1.96 9.55 7.11
N PHE A 21 2.67 8.80 7.97
CA PHE A 21 4.08 9.00 8.27
C PHE A 21 4.81 7.65 8.43
N ASP A 22 6.14 7.70 8.41
CA ASP A 22 7.01 6.50 8.55
C ASP A 22 6.66 5.40 7.54
N ILE A 23 6.49 5.81 6.28
CA ILE A 23 6.30 4.97 5.10
C ILE A 23 7.67 4.75 4.46
N ASN A 24 8.16 3.52 4.49
CA ASN A 24 9.44 3.12 3.91
C ASN A 24 9.25 1.84 3.09
N PRO A 25 9.67 1.78 1.82
CA PRO A 25 9.64 0.54 1.06
C PRO A 25 10.63 -0.47 1.64
N GLN A 26 10.24 -1.74 1.76
CA GLN A 26 11.05 -2.79 2.39
C GLN A 26 11.28 -3.96 1.40
N PRO A 27 12.30 -3.88 0.54
CA PRO A 27 12.49 -4.85 -0.55
C PRO A 27 12.90 -6.26 -0.08
N ALA A 28 13.57 -6.37 1.07
CA ALA A 28 14.12 -7.62 1.58
C ALA A 28 13.28 -8.27 2.71
N ARG A 29 12.18 -7.64 3.12
CA ARG A 29 11.37 -8.13 4.24
C ARG A 29 10.30 -9.09 3.74
N GLN A 30 10.02 -10.12 4.53
CA GLN A 30 8.84 -10.96 4.31
C GLN A 30 7.57 -10.09 4.28
N ARG A 31 6.74 -10.30 3.26
CA ARG A 31 5.49 -9.56 3.03
C ARG A 31 4.44 -10.03 4.04
N HIS A 32 4.44 -9.39 5.20
CA HIS A 32 3.57 -9.71 6.31
C HIS A 32 3.06 -8.42 6.94
N LEU A 33 1.74 -8.35 7.14
CA LEU A 33 1.10 -7.19 7.75
C LEU A 33 1.29 -7.23 9.27
N GLU A 34 1.45 -6.07 9.89
CA GLU A 34 1.38 -5.95 11.35
C GLU A 34 -0.07 -5.91 11.86
N THR A 35 -1.01 -5.66 10.94
CA THR A 35 -2.44 -5.56 11.21
C THR A 35 -3.14 -6.24 10.04
N GLY A 36 -3.70 -7.42 10.30
CA GLY A 36 -4.42 -8.21 9.31
C GLY A 36 -5.66 -7.50 8.79
N VAL A 37 -6.05 -7.78 7.55
CA VAL A 37 -7.26 -7.21 6.93
C VAL A 37 -8.51 -8.02 7.22
N SER A 38 -8.36 -9.32 7.51
CA SER A 38 -9.44 -10.22 7.92
C SER A 38 -8.88 -11.38 8.74
N GLU A 39 -9.73 -12.06 9.51
CA GLU A 39 -9.33 -13.27 10.24
C GLU A 39 -8.95 -14.42 9.29
N LEU A 40 -9.60 -14.52 8.13
CA LEU A 40 -9.37 -15.57 7.14
C LEU A 40 -7.98 -15.46 6.49
N SER A 41 -7.56 -14.25 6.17
CA SER A 41 -6.23 -13.98 5.59
C SER A 41 -5.14 -13.78 6.63
N GLY A 42 -5.51 -13.69 7.91
CA GLY A 42 -4.61 -13.35 9.01
C GLY A 42 -3.77 -12.12 8.66
N ASN A 43 -2.45 -12.29 8.69
CA ASN A 43 -1.50 -11.22 8.41
C ASN A 43 -0.85 -11.33 7.01
N ALA A 44 -1.41 -12.13 6.11
CA ALA A 44 -0.95 -12.19 4.73
C ALA A 44 -1.15 -10.83 4.04
N ALA A 45 -0.12 -10.34 3.34
CA ALA A 45 -0.19 -9.11 2.56
C ALA A 45 -0.74 -9.38 1.14
N SER A 46 -1.97 -9.93 1.06
CA SER A 46 -2.64 -10.30 -0.20
C SER A 46 -3.59 -9.22 -0.71
N ILE A 47 -3.50 -8.92 -2.00
CA ILE A 47 -4.38 -7.98 -2.71
C ILE A 47 -5.78 -8.58 -2.91
N GLU A 48 -5.91 -9.86 -3.25
CA GLU A 48 -7.24 -10.49 -3.32
C GLU A 48 -7.96 -10.40 -1.98
N ALA A 49 -7.26 -10.71 -0.88
CA ALA A 49 -7.82 -10.65 0.45
C ALA A 49 -8.27 -9.23 0.84
N ALA A 50 -7.53 -8.20 0.43
CA ALA A 50 -7.91 -6.81 0.68
C ALA A 50 -9.18 -6.41 -0.11
N ILE A 51 -9.31 -6.84 -1.37
CA ILE A 51 -10.50 -6.60 -2.19
C ILE A 51 -11.71 -7.39 -1.68
N GLU A 52 -11.50 -8.63 -1.24
CA GLU A 52 -12.55 -9.47 -0.64
C GLU A 52 -13.05 -8.88 0.68
N ALA A 53 -12.14 -8.33 1.50
CA ALA A 53 -12.50 -7.74 2.78
C ALA A 53 -13.15 -6.34 2.67
N ALA A 54 -13.02 -5.65 1.53
CA ALA A 54 -13.49 -4.27 1.35
C ALA A 54 -14.95 -4.02 1.79
N PRO A 55 -15.93 -4.92 1.53
CA PRO A 55 -17.30 -4.72 1.97
C PRO A 55 -17.48 -4.69 3.50
N PHE A 56 -16.59 -5.30 4.28
CA PHE A 56 -16.62 -5.19 5.75
C PHE A 56 -16.28 -3.78 6.24
N PHE A 57 -15.67 -2.96 5.39
CA PHE A 57 -15.28 -1.57 5.67
C PHE A 57 -16.17 -0.57 4.91
N ASP A 58 -17.37 -0.99 4.49
CA ASP A 58 -18.31 -0.19 3.69
C ASP A 58 -17.76 0.30 2.35
N ILE A 59 -16.72 -0.38 1.82
CA ILE A 59 -16.14 -0.10 0.51
C ILE A 59 -16.66 -1.15 -0.47
N LYS A 60 -17.44 -0.71 -1.47
CA LYS A 60 -17.90 -1.58 -2.56
C LYS A 60 -16.69 -2.14 -3.33
N ARG A 61 -16.78 -3.42 -3.72
CA ARG A 61 -15.72 -4.11 -4.47
C ARG A 61 -15.23 -3.31 -5.69
N ASP A 62 -16.15 -2.79 -6.52
CA ASP A 62 -15.78 -2.02 -7.71
C ASP A 62 -15.01 -0.74 -7.36
N HIS A 63 -15.38 -0.07 -6.27
CA HIS A 63 -14.68 1.11 -5.78
C HIS A 63 -13.28 0.75 -5.24
N ALA A 64 -13.16 -0.37 -4.51
CA ALA A 64 -11.86 -0.88 -4.07
C ALA A 64 -10.94 -1.20 -5.26
N CYS A 65 -11.47 -1.82 -6.33
CA CYS A 65 -10.71 -2.09 -7.56
C CYS A 65 -10.29 -0.79 -8.27
N GLN A 66 -11.13 0.24 -8.28
CA GLN A 66 -10.77 1.56 -8.84
C GLN A 66 -9.64 2.23 -8.05
N MET A 67 -9.72 2.21 -6.71
CA MET A 67 -8.66 2.72 -5.83
C MET A 67 -7.34 1.96 -6.05
N LEU A 68 -7.41 0.64 -6.18
CA LEU A 68 -6.26 -0.21 -6.46
C LEU A 68 -5.63 0.14 -7.82
N ALA A 69 -6.43 0.30 -8.88
CA ALA A 69 -5.95 0.64 -10.21
C ALA A 69 -5.20 1.99 -10.22
N GLN A 70 -5.77 3.00 -9.54
CA GLN A 70 -5.13 4.31 -9.38
C GLN A 70 -3.78 4.18 -8.64
N MET A 71 -3.74 3.40 -7.56
CA MET A 71 -2.53 3.19 -6.78
C MET A 71 -1.43 2.50 -7.59
N VAL A 72 -1.78 1.43 -8.33
CA VAL A 72 -0.84 0.73 -9.23
C VAL A 72 -0.27 1.70 -10.26
N SER A 73 -1.12 2.44 -10.96
CA SER A 73 -0.69 3.38 -12.00
C SER A 73 0.30 4.45 -11.47
N VAL A 74 0.01 5.01 -10.29
CA VAL A 74 0.89 6.01 -9.65
C VAL A 74 2.22 5.38 -9.23
N ILE A 75 2.18 4.22 -8.57
CA ILE A 75 3.40 3.55 -8.10
C ILE A 75 4.30 3.24 -9.29
N GLU A 76 3.77 2.57 -10.32
CA GLU A 76 4.54 2.14 -11.49
C GLU A 76 5.21 3.29 -12.22
N SER A 77 4.46 4.37 -12.44
CA SER A 77 4.97 5.51 -13.21
C SER A 77 5.98 6.35 -12.43
N GLN A 78 5.93 6.34 -11.09
CA GLN A 78 6.64 7.35 -10.29
C GLN A 78 7.72 6.80 -9.35
N TRP A 79 7.67 5.54 -8.90
CA TRP A 79 8.53 5.09 -7.79
C TRP A 79 10.03 5.24 -8.09
N ARG A 80 10.48 4.90 -9.30
CA ARG A 80 11.87 5.12 -9.74
C ARG A 80 12.22 6.60 -9.83
N GLY A 81 11.27 7.44 -10.24
CA GLY A 81 11.42 8.89 -10.28
C GLY A 81 11.65 9.48 -8.89
N HIS A 82 10.84 9.07 -7.91
CA HIS A 82 10.98 9.47 -6.51
C HIS A 82 12.31 9.02 -5.90
N CYS A 83 12.76 7.78 -6.17
CA CYS A 83 14.07 7.33 -5.72
C CYS A 83 15.22 8.16 -6.32
N ARG A 84 15.14 8.54 -7.60
CA ARG A 84 16.13 9.44 -8.23
C ARG A 84 16.13 10.82 -7.59
N ALA A 85 14.95 11.40 -7.36
CA ALA A 85 14.80 12.69 -6.71
C ALA A 85 15.36 12.69 -5.28
N ALA A 86 15.28 11.55 -4.59
CA ALA A 86 15.89 11.32 -3.28
C ALA A 86 17.41 11.06 -3.32
N GLY A 87 18.04 11.10 -4.50
CA GLY A 87 19.50 10.98 -4.67
C GLY A 87 20.03 9.55 -4.78
N LEU A 88 19.17 8.55 -4.99
CA LEU A 88 19.63 7.16 -5.16
C LEU A 88 20.32 6.98 -6.52
N THR A 89 21.43 6.25 -6.51
CA THR A 89 22.09 5.79 -7.74
C THR A 89 21.23 4.73 -8.44
N ALA A 90 21.51 4.45 -9.72
CA ALA A 90 20.84 3.35 -10.43
C ALA A 90 20.99 1.99 -9.70
N GLY A 91 22.14 1.74 -9.06
CA GLY A 91 22.34 0.56 -8.23
C GLY A 91 21.47 0.56 -6.99
N GLY A 92 21.35 1.70 -6.31
CA GLY A 92 20.45 1.86 -5.16
C GLY A 92 18.98 1.65 -5.53
N ILE A 93 18.54 2.19 -6.67
CA ILE A 93 17.16 2.00 -7.16
C ILE A 93 16.86 0.52 -7.41
N ARG A 94 17.79 -0.24 -8.00
CA ARG A 94 17.62 -1.68 -8.21
C ARG A 94 17.43 -2.45 -6.90
N GLN A 95 18.08 -2.04 -5.82
CA GLN A 95 17.89 -2.69 -4.51
C GLN A 95 16.46 -2.54 -3.97
N TYR A 96 15.70 -1.54 -4.46
CA TYR A 96 14.31 -1.29 -4.07
C TYR A 96 13.29 -2.00 -4.96
N GLU A 97 13.70 -2.63 -6.08
CA GLU A 97 12.78 -3.30 -7.00
C GLU A 97 11.90 -4.31 -6.29
N GLY A 98 12.46 -5.13 -5.40
CA GLY A 98 11.71 -6.11 -4.63
C GLY A 98 10.61 -5.53 -3.74
N ALA A 99 10.60 -4.22 -3.47
CA ALA A 99 9.51 -3.56 -2.74
C ALA A 99 8.29 -3.27 -3.63
N PHE A 100 8.50 -3.03 -4.92
CA PHE A 100 7.47 -2.57 -5.87
C PHE A 100 7.12 -3.61 -6.96
N GLU A 101 8.07 -4.47 -7.33
CA GLU A 101 7.96 -5.46 -8.39
C GLU A 101 7.97 -6.87 -7.80
N HIS A 102 6.79 -7.45 -7.66
CA HIS A 102 6.57 -8.74 -7.00
C HIS A 102 5.20 -9.31 -7.39
N GLU A 103 4.89 -10.50 -6.87
CA GLU A 103 3.67 -11.23 -7.16
C GLU A 103 2.39 -10.42 -6.91
N GLU A 104 2.23 -9.83 -5.72
CA GLU A 104 1.05 -9.03 -5.41
C GLU A 104 0.85 -7.80 -6.34
N THR A 105 1.93 -7.20 -6.87
CA THR A 105 1.80 -6.15 -7.88
C THR A 105 1.26 -6.71 -9.20
N ARG A 106 1.68 -7.91 -9.60
CA ARG A 106 1.14 -8.59 -10.78
C ARG A 106 -0.33 -8.97 -10.59
N THR A 107 -0.70 -9.44 -9.40
CA THR A 107 -2.09 -9.69 -9.02
C THR A 107 -2.92 -8.41 -9.12
N ALA A 108 -2.45 -7.31 -8.53
CA ALA A 108 -3.14 -6.04 -8.56
C ALA A 108 -3.42 -5.56 -9.99
N LYS A 109 -2.42 -5.64 -10.87
CA LYS A 109 -2.56 -5.34 -12.29
C LYS A 109 -3.62 -6.19 -12.97
N HIS A 110 -3.57 -7.51 -12.77
CA HIS A 110 -4.51 -8.45 -13.37
C HIS A 110 -5.95 -8.16 -12.95
N LEU A 111 -6.18 -7.94 -11.65
CA LEU A 111 -7.51 -7.62 -11.11
C LEU A 111 -8.07 -6.29 -11.62
N CYS A 112 -7.20 -5.32 -11.90
CA CYS A 112 -7.59 -4.01 -12.39
C CYS A 112 -7.67 -3.91 -13.93
N GLY A 113 -7.31 -4.97 -14.66
CA GLY A 113 -7.21 -4.93 -16.13
C GLY A 113 -6.12 -3.98 -16.65
N VAL A 114 -5.10 -3.68 -15.81
CA VAL A 114 -3.93 -2.88 -16.20
C VAL A 114 -2.86 -3.87 -16.69
N PRO A 115 -2.31 -3.71 -17.91
CA PRO A 115 -1.30 -4.64 -18.45
C PRO A 115 0.02 -4.66 -17.67
#